data_AF-A0A0G4MEK8-F1
#
_entry.id   AF-A0A0G4MEK8-F1
#
_cell.length_a   1.000
_cell.length_b   1.000
_cell.length_c   1.000
_cell.angle_alpha   90.00
_cell.angle_beta   90.00
_cell.angle_gamma   90.00
#
_symmetry.space_group_name_H-M   'P 1'
#
loop_
_entity.id
_entity.type
_entity.pdbx_description
1 polymer ?
#
loop_
_entity_poly.entity_id
_entity_poly.type
_entity_poly.pdbx_seq_one_letter_code
_entity_poly.pdbx_strand_id
1 'polypeptide(L)'
;EEGEDELSELVEGRIVNIFYLFSQAENYVKEVVADRQVLKSVLKDLRRMTPIHQITMLKFIKNLSMLTTTLESLHSADAIEFLIDLLSYTMKRGQEHFRETSNQVLNTMFNLCRLNKERQVDAAV
;
A
#
# COMPACT_ATOMS: atom_id res chain seq x y z
N GLU A 1 -25.18 -1.50 -16.03
CA GLU A 1 -24.48 -2.63 -15.38
C GLU A 1 -23.12 -2.88 -16.05
N GLU A 2 -22.99 -3.55 -17.21
CA GLU A 2 -21.64 -3.77 -17.82
C GLU A 2 -20.85 -2.48 -18.14
N GLY A 3 -21.50 -1.46 -18.71
CA GLY A 3 -20.83 -0.18 -19.01
C GLY A 3 -20.50 0.69 -17.79
N GLU A 4 -21.13 0.45 -16.65
CA GLU A 4 -20.82 1.16 -15.39
C GLU A 4 -19.60 0.54 -14.71
N ASP A 5 -19.46 -0.79 -14.78
CA ASP A 5 -18.30 -1.52 -14.25
C ASP A 5 -17.03 -1.21 -15.05
N GLU A 6 -17.10 -1.18 -16.39
CA GLU A 6 -15.97 -0.78 -17.24
C GLU A 6 -15.50 0.65 -16.96
N LEU A 7 -16.45 1.59 -16.79
CA LEU A 7 -16.12 2.97 -16.45
C LEU A 7 -15.49 3.06 -15.05
N SER A 8 -16.01 2.30 -14.09
CA SER A 8 -15.46 2.24 -12.72
C SER A 8 -14.02 1.72 -12.72
N GLU A 9 -13.74 0.62 -13.43
CA GLU A 9 -12.40 0.06 -13.53
C GLU A 9 -11.42 1.03 -14.23
N LEU A 10 -11.87 1.71 -15.29
CA LEU A 10 -11.08 2.75 -15.96
C LEU A 10 -10.71 3.90 -15.02
N VAL A 11 -11.67 4.37 -14.21
CA VAL A 11 -11.44 5.46 -13.25
C VAL A 11 -10.51 5.00 -12.14
N GLU A 12 -10.70 3.79 -11.60
CA GLU A 12 -9.79 3.18 -10.63
C GLU A 12 -8.35 3.16 -11.17
N GLY A 13 -8.16 2.68 -12.40
CA GLY A 13 -6.84 2.61 -13.03
C GLY A 13 -6.18 3.97 -13.20
N ARG A 14 -6.94 5.02 -13.52
CA ARG A 14 -6.42 6.39 -13.61
C ARG A 14 -5.96 6.91 -12.25
N ILE A 15 -6.75 6.70 -11.20
CA ILE A 15 -6.40 7.12 -9.84
C ILE A 15 -5.14 6.39 -9.36
N VAL A 16 -5.09 5.07 -9.56
CA VAL A 16 -3.93 4.23 -9.20
C VAL A 16 -2.67 4.69 -9.94
N ASN A 17 -2.79 5.02 -11.23
CA ASN A 17 -1.67 5.52 -12.01
C ASN A 17 -1.13 6.87 -11.50
N ILE A 18 -1.99 7.76 -11.00
CA ILE A 18 -1.55 9.02 -10.38
C ILE A 18 -0.68 8.75 -9.15
N PHE A 19 -1.12 7.89 -8.25
CA PHE A 19 -0.32 7.48 -7.08
C PHE A 19 1.00 6.83 -7.48
N TYR A 20 0.95 5.96 -8.49
CA TYR A 20 2.17 5.33 -9.02
C TYR A 20 3.15 6.38 -9.56
N LEU A 21 2.70 7.38 -10.33
CA LEU A 21 3.55 8.46 -10.83
C LEU A 21 4.14 9.31 -9.68
N PHE A 22 3.36 9.64 -8.66
CA PHE A 22 3.87 10.32 -7.46
C PHE A 22 4.95 9.50 -6.73
N SER A 23 4.83 8.17 -6.75
CA SER A 23 5.86 7.25 -6.23
C SER A 23 7.19 7.27 -7.01
N GLN A 24 7.18 7.74 -8.26
CA GLN A 24 8.38 7.81 -9.10
C GLN A 24 8.97 9.22 -9.14
N ALA A 25 8.24 10.21 -8.65
CA ALA A 25 8.69 11.58 -8.56
C ALA A 25 9.82 11.76 -7.53
N GLU A 26 10.32 12.99 -7.44
CA GLU A 26 11.30 13.36 -6.43
C GLU A 26 10.74 13.26 -5.00
N ASN A 27 11.64 13.24 -4.01
CA ASN A 27 11.27 13.01 -2.60
C ASN A 27 10.26 14.03 -2.06
N TYR A 28 10.33 15.29 -2.50
CA TYR A 28 9.37 16.32 -2.08
C TYR A 28 7.92 15.92 -2.40
N VAL A 29 7.66 15.42 -3.62
CA VAL A 29 6.31 14.96 -4.01
C VAL A 29 5.86 13.77 -3.17
N LYS A 30 6.79 12.85 -2.87
CA LYS A 30 6.52 11.67 -2.04
C LYS A 30 6.17 12.04 -0.60
N GLU A 31 6.86 13.03 -0.04
CA GLU A 31 6.59 13.55 1.29
C GLU A 31 5.23 14.25 1.36
N VAL A 32 4.89 15.05 0.32
CA VAL A 32 3.60 15.73 0.24
C VAL A 32 2.44 14.74 0.08
N VAL A 33 2.57 13.69 -0.74
CA VAL A 33 1.52 12.68 -0.92
C VAL A 33 1.41 11.72 0.28
N ALA A 34 2.47 11.58 1.08
CA ALA A 34 2.49 10.78 2.30
C ALA A 34 1.75 11.47 3.48
N ASP A 35 0.60 12.08 3.19
CA ASP A 35 -0.33 12.54 4.21
C ASP A 35 -1.04 11.36 4.87
N ARG A 36 -1.22 11.43 6.19
CA ARG A 36 -1.79 10.34 6.99
C ARG A 36 -3.20 9.96 6.54
N GLN A 37 -4.06 10.92 6.20
CA GLN A 37 -5.43 10.62 5.78
C GLN A 37 -5.45 9.97 4.40
N VAL A 38 -4.61 10.45 3.49
CA VAL A 38 -4.44 9.86 2.15
C VAL A 38 -3.97 8.41 2.27
N LEU A 39 -2.90 8.16 3.05
CA LEU A 39 -2.36 6.83 3.25
C LEU A 39 -3.37 5.87 3.91
N LYS A 40 -4.11 6.35 4.92
CA LYS A 40 -5.12 5.54 5.61
C LYS A 40 -6.27 5.15 4.67
N SER A 41 -6.70 6.05 3.80
CA SER A 41 -7.73 5.74 2.79
C SER A 41 -7.21 4.73 1.77
N VAL A 42 -6.01 4.95 1.23
CA VAL A 42 -5.36 4.03 0.29
C VAL A 42 -5.25 2.62 0.86
N LEU A 43 -4.76 2.47 2.10
CA LEU A 43 -4.59 1.18 2.76
C LEU A 43 -5.92 0.42 2.93
N LYS A 44 -6.99 1.13 3.30
CA LYS A 44 -8.32 0.54 3.46
C LYS A 44 -8.91 0.03 2.14
N ASP A 45 -8.68 0.76 1.05
CA ASP A 45 -9.25 0.45 -0.25
C ASP A 45 -8.50 -0.66 -1.01
N LEU A 46 -7.28 -1.03 -0.58
CA LEU A 46 -6.50 -2.11 -1.21
C LEU A 46 -7.30 -3.40 -1.43
N ARG A 47 -8.16 -3.80 -0.47
CA ARG A 47 -8.96 -5.04 -0.57
C ARG A 47 -10.11 -4.97 -1.57
N ARG A 48 -10.48 -3.76 -2.01
CA ARG A 48 -11.61 -3.51 -2.91
C ARG A 48 -11.18 -3.34 -4.37
N MET A 49 -9.89 -3.09 -4.60
CA MET A 49 -9.30 -2.91 -5.92
C MET A 49 -9.18 -4.23 -6.66
N THR A 50 -9.09 -4.14 -7.99
CA THR A 50 -8.69 -5.28 -8.81
C THR A 50 -7.26 -5.72 -8.45
N PRO A 51 -6.87 -6.99 -8.71
CA PRO A 51 -5.54 -7.47 -8.33
C PRO A 51 -4.39 -6.64 -8.90
N ILE A 52 -4.50 -6.20 -10.16
CA ILE A 52 -3.47 -5.39 -10.84
C ILE A 52 -3.33 -4.02 -10.17
N HIS A 53 -4.46 -3.37 -9.85
CA HIS A 53 -4.47 -2.07 -9.19
C HIS A 53 -3.98 -2.15 -7.75
N GLN A 54 -4.37 -3.18 -6.99
CA GLN A 54 -3.87 -3.45 -5.65
C GLN A 54 -2.33 -3.58 -5.64
N ILE A 55 -1.76 -4.38 -6.55
CA ILE A 55 -0.31 -4.55 -6.67
C ILE A 55 0.39 -3.22 -6.99
N THR A 56 -0.20 -2.42 -7.88
CA THR A 56 0.36 -1.11 -8.26
C THR A 56 0.35 -0.14 -7.08
N MET A 57 -0.73 -0.12 -6.29
CA MET A 57 -0.79 0.67 -5.05
C MET A 57 0.18 0.16 -3.98
N LEU A 58 0.38 -1.15 -3.87
CA LEU A 58 1.41 -1.71 -2.98
C LEU A 58 2.83 -1.33 -3.43
N LYS A 59 3.09 -1.21 -4.74
CA LYS A 59 4.36 -0.67 -5.26
C LYS A 59 4.56 0.80 -4.85
N PHE A 60 3.50 1.61 -4.88
CA PHE A 60 3.51 2.99 -4.36
C PHE A 60 3.83 3.02 -2.86
N ILE A 61 3.12 2.27 -2.03
CA ILE A 61 3.32 2.23 -0.56
C ILE A 61 4.74 1.75 -0.22
N LYS A 62 5.22 0.69 -0.88
CA LYS A 62 6.59 0.20 -0.69
C LYS A 62 7.61 1.29 -1.05
N ASN A 63 7.41 2.02 -2.14
CA ASN A 63 8.32 3.09 -2.53
C ASN A 63 8.40 4.18 -1.46
N LEU A 64 7.25 4.61 -0.92
CA LEU A 64 7.23 5.57 0.19
C LEU A 64 7.99 5.02 1.40
N SER A 65 7.77 3.76 1.77
CA SER A 65 8.46 3.15 2.91
C SER A 65 9.99 3.12 2.79
N MET A 66 10.58 3.33 1.61
CA MET A 66 12.03 3.46 1.47
C MET A 66 12.56 4.81 1.95
N LEU A 67 11.70 5.83 2.08
CA LEU A 67 12.04 7.16 2.59
C LEU A 67 11.75 7.26 4.08
N THR A 68 12.80 7.53 4.87
CA THR A 68 12.71 7.66 6.33
C THR A 68 11.72 8.74 6.77
N THR A 69 11.61 9.83 6.00
CA THR A 69 10.71 10.97 6.25
C THR A 69 9.22 10.61 6.16
N THR A 70 8.86 9.52 5.50
CA THR A 70 7.45 9.11 5.33
C THR A 70 7.01 7.99 6.28
N LEU A 71 7.97 7.38 7.01
CA LEU A 71 7.70 6.22 7.85
C LEU A 71 6.74 6.52 9.01
N GLU A 72 6.83 7.71 9.60
CA GLU A 72 5.90 8.13 10.67
C GLU A 72 4.47 8.32 10.13
N SER A 73 4.32 8.90 8.94
CA SER A 73 3.01 9.01 8.28
C SER A 73 2.41 7.65 7.98
N LEU A 74 3.21 6.69 7.49
CA LEU A 74 2.76 5.32 7.24
C LEU A 74 2.35 4.61 8.54
N HIS A 75 3.16 4.71 9.59
CA HIS A 75 2.86 4.08 10.87
C HIS A 75 1.61 4.67 11.51
N SER A 76 1.47 6.00 11.54
CA SER A 76 0.27 6.69 12.07
C SER A 76 -1.00 6.52 11.22
N ALA A 77 -0.86 5.95 10.02
CA ALA A 77 -1.97 5.50 9.17
C ALA A 77 -2.35 4.02 9.41
N ASP A 78 -1.81 3.38 10.45
CA ASP A 78 -2.04 1.99 10.84
C ASP A 78 -1.56 0.99 9.77
N ALA A 79 -0.50 1.34 9.00
CA ALA A 79 -0.03 0.52 7.88
C ALA A 79 0.34 -0.91 8.26
N ILE A 80 0.94 -1.12 9.45
CA ILE A 80 1.35 -2.45 9.91
C ILE A 80 0.13 -3.38 10.04
N GLU A 81 -0.91 -2.94 10.74
CA GLU A 81 -2.15 -3.69 10.94
C GLU A 81 -2.80 -4.04 9.59
N PHE A 82 -2.96 -3.04 8.71
CA PHE A 82 -3.56 -3.27 7.38
C PHE A 82 -2.75 -4.24 6.51
N LEU A 83 -1.42 -4.18 6.57
CA LEU A 83 -0.55 -5.04 5.77
C LEU A 83 -0.57 -6.50 6.27
N ILE A 84 -0.62 -6.72 7.59
CA ILE A 84 -0.77 -8.06 8.19
C ILE A 84 -2.12 -8.67 7.80
N ASP A 85 -3.19 -7.88 7.91
CA ASP A 85 -4.53 -8.30 7.50
C ASP A 85 -4.61 -8.66 6.02
N LEU A 86 -4.00 -7.83 5.16
CA LEU A 86 -3.96 -8.06 3.72
C LEU A 86 -3.16 -9.33 3.37
N LEU A 87 -2.01 -9.54 4.02
CA LEU A 87 -1.21 -10.75 3.82
C LEU A 87 -2.00 -12.00 4.22
N SER A 88 -2.65 -11.96 5.38
CA SER A 88 -3.49 -13.05 5.89
C SER A 88 -4.66 -13.36 4.96
N TYR A 89 -5.31 -12.32 4.42
CA TYR A 89 -6.40 -12.44 3.46
C TYR A 89 -5.96 -13.09 2.15
N THR A 90 -4.82 -12.66 1.60
CA THR A 90 -4.29 -13.19 0.32
C THR A 90 -3.80 -14.64 0.46
N MET A 91 -3.22 -15.03 1.60
CA MET A 91 -2.87 -16.42 1.91
C MET A 91 -4.10 -17.34 1.91
N LYS A 92 -5.19 -16.92 2.58
CA LYS A 92 -6.39 -17.76 2.74
C LYS A 92 -7.14 -18.03 1.43
N ARG A 93 -7.10 -17.08 0.47
CA ARG A 93 -7.86 -17.19 -0.79
C ARG A 93 -7.06 -17.79 -1.94
N GLY A 94 -5.79 -18.15 -1.74
CA GLY A 94 -4.96 -18.74 -2.78
C GLY A 94 -4.90 -17.90 -4.07
N GLN A 95 -4.82 -16.56 -3.92
CA GLN A 95 -4.93 -15.66 -5.07
C GLN A 95 -3.81 -15.89 -6.09
N GLU A 96 -4.15 -15.76 -7.38
CA GLU A 96 -3.22 -15.95 -8.51
C GLU A 96 -1.93 -15.11 -8.37
N HIS A 97 -2.04 -13.90 -7.81
CA HIS A 97 -0.91 -12.98 -7.61
C HIS A 97 -0.31 -13.00 -6.20
N PHE A 98 -0.59 -14.03 -5.39
CA PHE A 98 -0.17 -14.12 -3.99
C PHE A 98 1.31 -13.79 -3.77
N ARG A 99 2.20 -14.33 -4.62
CA ARG A 99 3.65 -14.12 -4.50
C ARG A 99 4.05 -12.67 -4.70
N GLU A 100 3.47 -11.99 -5.69
CA GLU A 100 3.79 -10.60 -5.98
C GLU A 100 3.28 -9.68 -4.86
N THR A 101 2.04 -9.88 -4.42
CA THR A 101 1.44 -9.14 -3.30
C THR A 101 2.26 -9.32 -2.03
N SER A 102 2.58 -10.58 -1.66
CA SER A 102 3.38 -10.89 -0.48
C SER A 102 4.75 -10.22 -0.52
N ASN A 103 5.40 -10.21 -1.69
CA ASN A 103 6.69 -9.54 -1.84
C ASN A 103 6.60 -8.03 -1.59
N GLN A 104 5.56 -7.34 -2.08
CA GLN A 104 5.42 -5.91 -1.79
C GLN A 104 5.11 -5.65 -0.31
N VAL A 105 4.22 -6.45 0.28
CA VAL A 105 3.84 -6.34 1.70
C VAL A 105 5.04 -6.56 2.62
N LEU A 106 5.78 -7.66 2.45
CA LEU A 106 6.91 -8.00 3.30
C LEU A 106 8.05 -6.98 3.20
N ASN A 107 8.33 -6.46 2.00
CA ASN A 107 9.33 -5.40 1.83
C ASN A 107 8.92 -4.10 2.54
N THR A 108 7.64 -3.75 2.48
CA THR A 108 7.09 -2.57 3.17
C THR A 108 7.21 -2.75 4.70
N MET A 109 6.81 -3.92 5.21
CA MET A 109 6.92 -4.27 6.63
C MET A 109 8.38 -4.22 7.13
N PHE A 110 9.31 -4.77 6.34
CA PHE A 110 10.74 -4.71 6.65
C PHE A 110 11.21 -3.27 6.77
N ASN A 111 10.88 -2.41 5.80
CA ASN A 111 11.28 -1.00 5.83
C ASN A 111 10.69 -0.24 7.04
N LEU A 112 9.43 -0.50 7.39
CA LEU A 112 8.78 0.10 8.56
C LEU A 112 9.46 -0.32 9.88
N CYS A 113 9.85 -1.59 10.00
CA CYS A 113 10.26 -2.17 11.27
C CYS A 113 11.79 -2.23 11.48
N ARG A 114 12.63 -2.18 10.44
CA ARG A 114 14.06 -2.53 10.52
C ARG A 114 14.82 -1.81 11.65
N LEU A 115 14.49 -0.55 11.93
CA LEU A 115 15.25 0.31 12.85
C LEU A 115 14.35 1.02 13.90
N ASN A 116 13.15 0.49 14.18
CA ASN A 116 12.24 1.09 15.15
C ASN A 116 11.62 0.01 16.05
N LYS A 117 11.98 0.04 17.34
CA LYS A 117 11.56 -0.97 18.32
C LYS A 117 10.05 -0.96 18.59
N GLU A 118 9.41 0.20 18.56
CA GLU A 118 7.97 0.34 18.75
C GLU A 118 7.21 -0.36 17.62
N ARG A 119 7.57 -0.08 16.37
CA ARG A 119 6.99 -0.74 15.18
C ARG A 119 7.24 -2.25 15.15
N GLN A 120 8.40 -2.70 15.63
CA GLN A 120 8.68 -4.13 15.76
C GLN A 120 7.75 -4.82 16.75
N VAL A 121 7.41 -4.14 17.86
CA VAL A 121 6.44 -4.65 18.83
C VAL A 121 5.06 -4.71 18.18
N ASP A 122 4.61 -3.63 17.55
CA ASP A 122 3.30 -3.59 16.88
C ASP A 122 3.14 -4.69 15.82
N ALA A 123 4.21 -5.00 15.07
CA ALA A 123 4.19 -6.05 14.06
C ALA A 123 4.24 -7.49 14.61
N ALA A 124 4.53 -7.66 15.91
CA ALA A 124 4.69 -8.96 16.56
C ALA A 124 3.48 -9.36 17.43
N VAL A 125 2.50 -8.46 17.61
CA VAL A 125 1.22 -8.71 18.30
C VAL A 125 0.22 -9.33 17.35
#